data_AF-A0A969YNE8-F1
#
_entry.id   AF-A0A969YNE8-F1
#
_cell.length_a   1.000
_cell.length_b   1.000
_cell.length_c   1.000
_cell.angle_alpha   90.00
_cell.angle_beta   90.00
_cell.angle_gamma   90.00
#
_symmetry.space_group_name_H-M   'P 1'
#
loop_
_entity.id
_entity.type
_entity.pdbx_description
1 polymer ?
#
loop_
_entity_poly.entity_id
_entity_poly.type
_entity_poly.pdbx_seq_one_letter_code
_entity_poly.pdbx_strand_id
1 'polypeptide(L)'
;MRIGWGLLRGSRLFQLLESEIEIVLLSDFVYVPLLMDLSIAEEIDAHSNDSEIRMGDGSDALGEIIRLKGACYIKAVHLKSVVSGLRAIHPEYDARIRQDLPGRGGGDPVVFSPPGTRLMIILTEIMPHFIHRKDRMDRPKLTGKDILELIERRIEVPPACRKDADEILGEGELHKLREGVKGRMAECLPLPEKPFPARLLKEWVTHSIQMQVLDEEQARIEDFRGSWANYPWMSDRHRAVLKYLSDKGSLELDGFGFFRSGAGDDFIVYRRTGEYALQDFFGRVYRFPDCRVAVTTFGPFKPYVLESYKHPFLESKGPGQSICLQQQGLHSRKFSAEAIIKALEEGINALFHGYDRRRRNGYHSLDPMTVHERSVRFEDLRIPRDHPDIQAGRLEIKNLFR
;
A
#
# COMPACT_ATOMS: atom_id res chain seq x y z
N MET A 1 -40.93 9.27 21.65
CA MET A 1 -40.70 7.87 22.05
C MET A 1 -39.41 7.39 21.38
N ARG A 2 -38.39 6.98 22.15
CA ARG A 2 -37.11 6.45 21.61
C ARG A 2 -37.35 5.03 21.10
N ILE A 3 -37.93 4.89 19.91
CA ILE A 3 -37.93 3.63 19.18
C ILE A 3 -36.47 3.35 18.84
N GLY A 4 -35.97 2.15 19.13
CA GLY A 4 -34.56 1.80 18.98
C GLY A 4 -34.07 1.94 17.54
N TRP A 5 -33.37 3.04 17.25
CA TRP A 5 -32.64 3.33 16.01
C TRP A 5 -31.41 2.41 15.82
N GLY A 6 -31.64 1.11 15.77
CA GLY A 6 -30.58 0.09 15.66
C GLY A 6 -30.74 -0.89 14.51
N LEU A 7 -31.80 -0.78 13.70
CA LEU A 7 -32.25 -1.91 12.87
C LEU A 7 -31.77 -1.94 11.42
N LEU A 8 -31.09 -0.90 10.93
CA LEU A 8 -30.42 -0.93 9.63
C LEU A 8 -28.93 -0.58 9.78
N ARG A 9 -28.19 -1.43 10.51
CA ARG A 9 -26.74 -1.55 10.23
C ARG A 9 -26.63 -1.91 8.75
N GLY A 10 -25.80 -1.19 7.99
CA GLY A 10 -25.87 -1.23 6.52
C GLY A 10 -25.71 -2.61 5.87
N SER A 11 -25.23 -3.64 6.59
CA SER A 11 -25.31 -5.04 6.14
C SER A 11 -26.74 -5.55 5.88
N ARG A 12 -27.74 -5.10 6.65
CA ARG A 12 -29.16 -5.48 6.46
C ARG A 12 -29.81 -4.79 5.26
N LEU A 13 -29.35 -3.60 4.89
CA LEU A 13 -29.78 -2.94 3.67
C LEU A 13 -29.40 -3.78 2.45
N PHE A 14 -28.18 -4.32 2.39
CA PHE A 14 -27.75 -5.14 1.27
C PHE A 14 -28.51 -6.47 1.18
N GLN A 15 -28.93 -7.05 2.31
CA GLN A 15 -29.85 -8.20 2.30
C GLN A 15 -31.24 -7.82 1.74
N LEU A 16 -31.75 -6.62 2.07
CA LEU A 16 -33.00 -6.11 1.50
C LEU A 16 -32.88 -5.83 -0.01
N LEU A 17 -31.72 -5.39 -0.49
CA LEU A 17 -31.44 -5.18 -1.91
C LEU A 17 -31.44 -6.48 -2.73
N GLU A 18 -31.35 -7.65 -2.09
CA GLU A 18 -31.46 -8.96 -2.74
C GLU A 18 -32.89 -9.51 -2.75
N SER A 19 -33.83 -8.78 -2.14
CA SER A 19 -35.23 -9.18 -2.03
C SER A 19 -36.11 -8.53 -3.10
N GLU A 20 -37.28 -9.13 -3.35
CA GLU A 20 -38.35 -8.58 -4.22
C GLU A 20 -39.15 -7.45 -3.54
N ILE A 21 -38.65 -6.88 -2.44
CA ILE A 21 -39.34 -5.83 -1.69
C ILE A 21 -39.40 -4.54 -2.53
N GLU A 22 -40.57 -3.91 -2.56
CA GLU A 22 -40.74 -2.59 -3.16
C GLU A 22 -40.21 -1.51 -2.21
N ILE A 23 -39.37 -0.62 -2.73
CA ILE A 23 -38.78 0.52 -2.03
C ILE A 23 -39.12 1.82 -2.77
N VAL A 24 -38.94 2.94 -2.09
CA VAL A 24 -39.23 4.26 -2.65
C VAL A 24 -38.00 5.15 -2.52
N LEU A 25 -37.69 5.91 -3.57
CA LEU A 25 -36.66 6.94 -3.55
C LEU A 25 -37.33 8.32 -3.62
N LEU A 26 -37.09 9.18 -2.64
CA LEU A 26 -37.53 10.58 -2.64
C LEU A 26 -36.42 11.47 -2.11
N SER A 27 -36.08 12.52 -2.86
CA SER A 27 -35.04 13.50 -2.51
C SER A 27 -33.73 12.86 -2.02
N ASP A 28 -33.19 11.91 -2.80
CA ASP A 28 -31.97 11.14 -2.48
C ASP A 28 -32.05 10.21 -1.25
N PHE A 29 -33.20 10.06 -0.60
CA PHE A 29 -33.40 9.13 0.50
C PHE A 29 -34.15 7.87 0.06
N VAL A 30 -33.62 6.71 0.48
CA VAL A 30 -34.26 5.42 0.33
C VAL A 30 -35.24 5.22 1.48
N TYR A 31 -36.49 4.93 1.13
CA TYR A 31 -37.55 4.56 2.05
C TYR A 31 -37.87 3.08 1.89
N VAL A 32 -37.88 2.36 3.01
CA VAL A 32 -38.13 0.91 3.07
C VAL A 32 -39.56 0.69 3.60
N PRO A 33 -40.31 -0.30 3.10
CA PRO A 33 -41.65 -0.54 3.59
C PRO A 33 -41.61 -0.92 5.06
N LEU A 34 -42.46 -0.27 5.84
CA LEU A 34 -42.67 -0.61 7.22
C LEU A 34 -43.58 -1.84 7.26
N LEU A 35 -43.02 -2.98 7.64
CA LEU A 35 -43.82 -4.17 7.93
C LEU A 35 -44.59 -3.90 9.23
N MET A 36 -45.87 -3.59 9.08
CA MET A 36 -46.71 -3.10 10.18
C MET A 36 -47.33 -4.27 10.95
N ASP A 37 -47.24 -4.22 12.27
CA ASP A 37 -48.19 -4.87 13.17
C ASP A 37 -49.39 -3.92 13.37
N LEU A 38 -50.57 -4.45 13.70
CA LEU A 38 -51.82 -3.68 13.85
C LEU A 38 -51.65 -2.50 14.83
N SER A 39 -50.91 -2.71 15.92
CA SER A 39 -50.67 -1.68 16.94
C SER A 39 -49.80 -0.51 16.44
N ILE A 40 -48.87 -0.78 15.52
CA ILE A 40 -48.01 0.25 14.91
C ILE A 40 -48.82 1.06 13.89
N ALA A 41 -49.72 0.40 13.17
CA ALA A 41 -50.64 1.06 12.26
C ALA A 41 -51.57 2.05 12.98
N GLU A 42 -52.14 1.62 14.10
CA GLU A 42 -53.02 2.45 14.95
C GLU A 42 -52.26 3.67 15.54
N GLU A 43 -51.00 3.50 15.97
CA GLU A 43 -50.18 4.59 16.50
C GLU A 43 -49.84 5.64 15.42
N ILE A 44 -49.50 5.19 14.20
CA ILE A 44 -49.20 6.09 13.08
C ILE A 44 -50.45 6.84 12.62
N ASP A 45 -51.59 6.16 12.53
CA ASP A 45 -52.86 6.79 12.12
C ASP A 45 -53.35 7.79 13.20
N ALA A 46 -53.11 7.53 14.49
CA ALA A 46 -53.43 8.46 15.58
C ALA A 46 -52.60 9.76 15.54
N HIS A 47 -51.33 9.70 15.13
CA HIS A 47 -50.44 10.87 15.02
C HIS A 47 -50.58 11.61 13.67
N SER A 48 -51.07 10.93 12.62
CA SER A 48 -51.28 11.53 11.29
C SER A 48 -52.45 12.53 11.25
N ASN A 49 -53.41 12.41 12.17
CA ASN A 49 -54.53 13.36 12.27
C ASN A 49 -54.15 14.71 12.90
N ASP A 50 -52.96 14.83 13.50
CA ASP A 50 -52.51 16.05 14.20
C ASP A 50 -51.44 16.82 13.41
N SER A 51 -51.01 16.30 12.27
CA SER A 51 -50.00 16.94 11.42
C SER A 51 -50.49 16.99 9.96
N GLU A 52 -51.02 18.14 9.57
CA GLU A 52 -51.16 18.52 8.16
C GLU A 52 -49.86 18.19 7.42
N ILE A 53 -49.97 17.31 6.44
CA ILE A 53 -48.91 16.93 5.50
C ILE A 53 -48.48 18.21 4.77
N ARG A 54 -47.45 18.88 5.29
CA ARG A 54 -46.82 20.02 4.63
C ARG A 54 -46.04 19.52 3.42
N MET A 55 -46.63 19.71 2.24
CA MET A 55 -45.87 19.77 0.98
C MET A 55 -44.99 21.03 1.03
N GLY A 56 -43.82 20.91 1.65
CA GLY A 56 -42.83 21.98 1.75
C GLY A 56 -41.91 21.96 0.53
N ASP A 57 -41.98 23.05 -0.24
CA ASP A 57 -41.05 23.37 -1.32
C ASP A 57 -39.68 23.71 -0.68
N GLY A 58 -38.76 22.74 -0.65
CA GLY A 58 -37.41 22.91 -0.12
C GLY A 58 -36.91 21.79 0.80
N SER A 59 -36.14 20.88 0.22
CA SER A 59 -34.99 20.08 0.74
C SER A 59 -35.00 19.39 2.12
N ASP A 60 -35.83 19.73 3.11
CA ASP A 60 -35.75 19.16 4.47
C ASP A 60 -37.11 18.84 5.12
N ALA A 61 -38.20 18.97 4.36
CA ALA A 61 -39.58 18.78 4.87
C ALA A 61 -40.21 17.41 4.55
N LEU A 62 -39.41 16.38 4.22
CA LEU A 62 -39.95 15.02 4.05
C LEU A 62 -39.99 14.31 5.41
N GLY A 63 -41.21 13.96 5.84
CA GLY A 63 -41.46 13.24 7.08
C GLY A 63 -40.69 11.92 7.19
N GLU A 64 -40.43 11.49 8.41
CA GLU A 64 -39.72 10.23 8.71
C GLU A 64 -40.47 9.00 8.17
N ILE A 65 -41.79 9.11 8.03
CA ILE A 65 -42.68 8.10 7.45
C ILE A 65 -43.51 8.74 6.34
N ILE A 66 -43.64 8.05 5.21
CA ILE A 66 -44.50 8.44 4.08
C ILE A 66 -45.53 7.36 3.79
N ARG A 67 -46.71 7.74 3.30
CA ARG A 67 -47.75 6.80 2.88
C ARG A 67 -47.95 6.85 1.36
N LEU A 68 -47.75 5.72 0.70
CA LEU A 68 -47.91 5.59 -0.75
C LEU A 68 -48.73 4.35 -1.07
N LYS A 69 -49.83 4.53 -1.83
CA LYS A 69 -50.77 3.47 -2.22
C LYS A 69 -51.26 2.61 -1.03
N GLY A 70 -51.47 3.23 0.13
CA GLY A 70 -51.94 2.55 1.34
C GLY A 70 -50.86 1.87 2.20
N ALA A 71 -49.63 1.74 1.70
CA ALA A 71 -48.48 1.23 2.47
C ALA A 71 -47.68 2.38 3.10
N CYS A 72 -47.13 2.12 4.29
CA CYS A 72 -46.24 3.04 5.00
C CYS A 72 -44.78 2.68 4.69
N TYR A 73 -43.96 3.70 4.44
CA TYR A 73 -42.53 3.56 4.21
C TYR A 73 -41.78 4.47 5.18
N ILE A 74 -40.68 3.97 5.72
CA ILE A 74 -39.83 4.71 6.67
C ILE A 74 -38.53 5.15 5.99
N LYS A 75 -38.11 6.38 6.26
CA LYS A 75 -36.86 6.96 5.80
C LYS A 75 -35.70 6.16 6.39
N ALA A 76 -34.91 5.50 5.53
CA ALA A 76 -33.85 4.61 5.97
C ALA A 76 -32.46 5.26 5.84
N VAL A 77 -32.01 5.49 4.61
CA VAL A 77 -30.63 5.91 4.33
C VAL A 77 -30.57 6.87 3.17
N HIS A 78 -29.58 7.76 3.22
CA HIS A 78 -29.25 8.65 2.12
C HIS A 78 -28.39 7.92 1.07
N LEU A 79 -28.79 7.99 -0.20
CA LEU A 79 -28.22 7.21 -1.28
C LEU A 79 -26.72 7.48 -1.49
N LYS A 80 -26.30 8.75 -1.46
CA LYS A 80 -24.88 9.11 -1.61
C LYS A 80 -24.03 8.55 -0.46
N SER A 81 -24.61 8.44 0.74
CA SER A 81 -23.91 7.90 1.91
C SER A 81 -23.70 6.39 1.82
N VAL A 82 -24.63 5.67 1.17
CA VAL A 82 -24.46 4.24 0.86
C VAL A 82 -23.34 4.03 -0.15
N VAL A 83 -23.30 4.82 -1.22
CA VAL A 83 -22.26 4.70 -2.27
C VAL A 83 -20.87 5.05 -1.71
N SER A 84 -20.72 6.25 -1.14
CA SER A 84 -19.43 6.72 -0.61
C SER A 84 -18.94 5.96 0.64
N GLY A 85 -19.87 5.41 1.43
CA GLY A 85 -19.56 4.68 2.66
C GLY A 85 -19.45 3.16 2.49
N LEU A 86 -19.68 2.61 1.30
CA LEU A 86 -19.86 1.15 1.13
C LEU A 86 -18.68 0.35 1.66
N ARG A 87 -17.45 0.79 1.38
CA ARG A 87 -16.24 0.07 1.79
C ARG A 87 -16.14 -0.13 3.30
N ALA A 88 -16.65 0.81 4.09
CA ALA A 88 -16.71 0.70 5.54
C ALA A 88 -17.92 -0.10 6.03
N ILE A 89 -19.03 -0.04 5.29
CA ILE A 89 -20.32 -0.64 5.67
C ILE A 89 -20.40 -2.12 5.29
N HIS A 90 -19.88 -2.50 4.12
CA HIS A 90 -19.92 -3.86 3.58
C HIS A 90 -18.69 -4.16 2.69
N PRO A 91 -17.50 -4.36 3.28
CA PRO A 91 -16.24 -4.53 2.55
C PRO A 91 -16.26 -5.70 1.56
N GLU A 92 -16.95 -6.79 1.87
CA GLU A 92 -17.05 -7.96 0.98
C GLU A 92 -17.88 -7.69 -0.28
N TYR A 93 -18.86 -6.78 -0.21
CA TYR A 93 -19.70 -6.43 -1.37
C TYR A 93 -18.97 -5.44 -2.27
N ASP A 94 -18.29 -4.45 -1.68
CA ASP A 94 -17.35 -3.57 -2.39
C ASP A 94 -16.25 -4.38 -3.11
N ALA A 95 -15.63 -5.35 -2.42
CA ALA A 95 -14.60 -6.21 -3.02
C ALA A 95 -15.13 -7.01 -4.22
N ARG A 96 -16.35 -7.56 -4.14
CA ARG A 96 -17.00 -8.28 -5.25
C ARG A 96 -17.27 -7.36 -6.43
N ILE A 97 -17.87 -6.19 -6.21
CA ILE A 97 -18.12 -5.23 -7.30
C ILE A 97 -16.82 -4.82 -8.00
N ARG A 98 -15.75 -4.58 -7.22
CA ARG A 98 -14.42 -4.27 -7.75
C ARG A 98 -13.82 -5.44 -8.54
N GLN A 99 -14.13 -6.68 -8.21
CA GLN A 99 -13.73 -7.87 -8.98
C GLN A 99 -14.55 -8.02 -10.27
N ASP A 100 -15.85 -7.73 -10.21
CA ASP A 100 -16.82 -7.90 -11.30
C ASP A 100 -16.83 -6.73 -12.31
N LEU A 101 -15.87 -5.80 -12.25
CA LEU A 101 -15.74 -4.79 -13.29
C LEU A 101 -15.60 -5.49 -14.67
N PRO A 102 -16.41 -5.13 -15.68
CA PRO A 102 -16.26 -5.67 -17.03
C PRO A 102 -14.82 -5.47 -17.50
N GLY A 103 -14.22 -6.50 -18.13
CA GLY A 103 -12.80 -6.50 -18.51
C GLY A 103 -11.85 -7.14 -17.49
N ARG A 104 -12.32 -7.53 -16.29
CA ARG A 104 -11.56 -8.38 -15.32
C ARG A 104 -11.82 -9.89 -15.48
N GLY A 105 -12.64 -10.29 -16.45
CA GLY A 105 -13.05 -11.68 -16.66
C GLY A 105 -11.97 -12.52 -17.36
N GLY A 106 -11.16 -13.22 -16.58
CA GLY A 106 -10.31 -14.32 -17.04
C GLY A 106 -8.81 -14.10 -16.82
N GLY A 107 -8.32 -14.40 -15.61
CA GLY A 107 -6.89 -14.55 -15.32
C GLY A 107 -6.09 -13.24 -15.36
N ASP A 108 -5.83 -12.68 -14.17
CA ASP A 108 -5.03 -11.49 -13.89
C ASP A 108 -5.60 -10.11 -14.30
N PRO A 109 -5.39 -9.07 -13.46
CA PRO A 109 -6.07 -7.79 -13.59
C PRO A 109 -5.45 -6.93 -14.71
N VAL A 110 -6.13 -6.82 -15.85
CA VAL A 110 -5.87 -5.77 -16.87
C VAL A 110 -6.57 -4.44 -16.47
N VAL A 111 -6.40 -4.06 -15.21
CA VAL A 111 -6.44 -2.64 -14.82
C VAL A 111 -5.11 -2.42 -14.15
N PHE A 112 -4.13 -2.06 -14.96
CA PHE A 112 -2.77 -1.79 -14.53
C PHE A 112 -2.78 -0.85 -13.34
N SER A 113 -2.16 -1.28 -12.24
CA SER A 113 -1.79 -0.37 -11.16
C SER A 113 -0.51 0.35 -11.60
N PRO A 114 -0.54 1.68 -11.84
CA PRO A 114 0.68 2.42 -12.09
C PRO A 114 1.74 2.10 -11.03
N PRO A 115 3.02 1.95 -11.41
CA PRO A 115 4.09 1.76 -10.43
C PRO A 115 3.95 2.92 -9.45
N GLY A 116 3.65 2.59 -8.20
CA GLY A 116 3.32 3.62 -7.25
C GLY A 116 4.53 4.51 -6.99
N THR A 117 4.24 5.69 -6.45
CA THR A 117 5.24 6.74 -6.22
C THR A 117 6.45 6.22 -5.45
N ARG A 118 6.28 5.19 -4.60
CA ARG A 118 7.40 4.61 -3.84
C ARG A 118 8.35 3.79 -4.71
N LEU A 119 7.86 2.97 -5.64
CA LEU A 119 8.73 2.24 -6.56
C LEU A 119 9.55 3.21 -7.42
N MET A 120 8.93 4.28 -7.88
CA MET A 120 9.62 5.35 -8.60
C MET A 120 10.72 6.00 -7.78
N ILE A 121 10.44 6.38 -6.53
CA ILE A 121 11.44 6.96 -5.61
C ILE A 121 12.56 5.94 -5.31
N ILE A 122 12.24 4.66 -5.13
CA ILE A 122 13.25 3.61 -4.93
C ILE A 122 14.22 3.57 -6.12
N LEU A 123 13.71 3.54 -7.35
CA LEU A 123 14.53 3.38 -8.54
C LEU A 123 15.28 4.66 -8.93
N THR A 124 14.67 5.83 -8.73
CA THR A 124 15.21 7.11 -9.23
C THR A 124 15.99 7.91 -8.23
N GLU A 125 15.80 7.69 -6.93
CA GLU A 125 16.44 8.48 -5.86
C GLU A 125 17.22 7.61 -4.87
N ILE A 126 16.67 6.47 -4.43
CA ILE A 126 17.32 5.63 -3.40
C ILE A 126 18.39 4.72 -4.02
N MET A 127 18.03 3.94 -5.02
CA MET A 127 18.92 2.96 -5.67
C MET A 127 20.20 3.58 -6.26
N PRO A 128 20.17 4.76 -6.92
CA PRO A 128 21.38 5.39 -7.45
C PRO A 128 22.40 5.79 -6.37
N HIS A 129 21.98 5.94 -5.10
CA HIS A 129 22.88 6.22 -3.98
C HIS A 129 23.72 5.00 -3.56
N PHE A 130 23.17 3.80 -3.66
CA PHE A 130 23.83 2.58 -3.19
C PHE A 130 24.54 1.79 -4.30
N ILE A 131 24.18 2.00 -5.56
CA ILE A 131 24.76 1.29 -6.70
C ILE A 131 25.92 2.11 -7.29
N HIS A 132 27.07 1.45 -7.44
CA HIS A 132 28.26 2.03 -8.02
C HIS A 132 28.57 1.34 -9.36
N ARG A 133 28.97 2.10 -10.39
CA ARG A 133 29.55 1.49 -11.59
C ARG A 133 30.93 0.92 -11.20
N LYS A 134 31.17 -0.35 -11.53
CA LYS A 134 32.45 -1.05 -11.26
C LYS A 134 33.67 -0.42 -11.96
N ASP A 135 33.46 0.55 -12.85
CA ASP A 135 34.52 1.20 -13.62
C ASP A 135 34.76 2.65 -13.21
N ARG A 136 35.93 2.85 -12.58
CA ARG A 136 36.71 4.10 -12.43
C ARG A 136 36.15 5.16 -11.48
N MET A 137 37.04 5.58 -10.58
CA MET A 137 36.87 6.49 -9.43
C MET A 137 36.31 7.89 -9.73
N ASP A 138 36.08 8.27 -10.99
CA ASP A 138 35.81 9.67 -11.40
C ASP A 138 34.52 9.88 -12.21
N ARG A 139 33.57 8.94 -12.18
CA ARG A 139 32.25 9.19 -12.81
C ARG A 139 31.25 9.84 -11.85
N PRO A 140 30.36 10.71 -12.37
CA PRO A 140 29.28 11.32 -11.58
C PRO A 140 28.37 10.24 -10.98
N LYS A 141 27.70 10.60 -9.86
CA LYS A 141 26.67 9.76 -9.23
C LYS A 141 25.67 9.28 -10.28
N LEU A 142 25.24 8.02 -10.17
CA LEU A 142 24.23 7.49 -11.07
C LEU A 142 22.94 8.30 -10.94
N THR A 143 22.30 8.56 -12.08
CA THR A 143 20.96 9.15 -12.11
C THR A 143 19.90 8.05 -12.18
N GLY A 144 18.63 8.39 -11.93
CA GLY A 144 17.53 7.44 -12.13
C GLY A 144 17.47 6.88 -13.56
N LYS A 145 17.88 7.67 -14.56
CA LYS A 145 18.03 7.22 -15.95
C LYS A 145 19.09 6.13 -16.07
N ASP A 146 20.27 6.35 -15.50
CA ASP A 146 21.36 5.37 -15.56
C ASP A 146 20.97 4.05 -14.90
N ILE A 147 20.18 4.09 -13.83
CA ILE A 147 19.68 2.89 -13.14
C ILE A 147 18.70 2.12 -14.02
N LEU A 148 17.71 2.78 -14.63
CA LEU A 148 16.76 2.10 -15.51
C LEU A 148 17.44 1.52 -16.76
N GLU A 149 18.42 2.22 -17.35
CA GLU A 149 19.24 1.66 -18.43
C GLU A 149 20.08 0.46 -17.97
N LEU A 150 20.62 0.51 -16.76
CA LEU A 150 21.38 -0.61 -16.19
C LEU A 150 20.48 -1.83 -15.97
N ILE A 151 19.25 -1.61 -15.50
CA ILE A 151 18.25 -2.67 -15.31
C ILE A 151 17.83 -3.26 -16.65
N GLU A 152 17.53 -2.42 -17.65
CA GLU A 152 17.20 -2.86 -19.01
C GLU A 152 18.28 -3.78 -19.59
N ARG A 153 19.56 -3.46 -19.37
CA ARG A 153 20.68 -4.29 -19.85
C ARG A 153 20.83 -5.62 -19.12
N ARG A 154 20.37 -5.71 -17.86
CA ARG A 154 20.53 -6.91 -17.01
C ARG A 154 19.30 -7.80 -16.95
N ILE A 155 18.14 -7.30 -17.37
CA ILE A 155 16.86 -8.02 -17.27
C ILE A 155 16.22 -8.11 -18.63
N GLU A 156 15.83 -9.32 -19.01
CA GLU A 156 14.99 -9.54 -20.17
C GLU A 156 13.54 -9.20 -19.81
N VAL A 157 13.07 -8.06 -20.30
CA VAL A 157 11.68 -7.60 -20.10
C VAL A 157 10.76 -8.28 -21.12
N PRO A 158 9.72 -9.01 -20.69
CA PRO A 158 8.77 -9.65 -21.59
C PRO A 158 8.13 -8.64 -22.56
N PRO A 159 7.91 -9.00 -23.84
CA PRO A 159 7.26 -8.13 -24.82
C PRO A 159 5.86 -7.66 -24.40
N ALA A 160 5.12 -8.49 -23.65
CA ALA A 160 3.81 -8.14 -23.10
C ALA A 160 3.88 -6.85 -22.26
N CYS A 161 4.90 -6.69 -21.42
CA CYS A 161 5.06 -5.49 -20.59
C CYS A 161 5.28 -4.20 -21.41
N ARG A 162 5.80 -4.31 -22.64
CA ARG A 162 5.95 -3.14 -23.55
C ARG A 162 4.60 -2.73 -24.11
N LYS A 163 3.83 -3.70 -24.60
CA LYS A 163 2.48 -3.46 -25.11
C LYS A 163 1.59 -2.87 -24.01
N ASP A 164 1.66 -3.44 -22.81
CA ASP A 164 0.93 -2.92 -21.65
C ASP A 164 1.36 -1.47 -21.34
N ALA A 165 2.67 -1.18 -21.29
CA ALA A 165 3.21 0.17 -21.04
C ALA A 165 2.67 1.24 -22.00
N ASP A 166 2.46 0.88 -23.26
CA ASP A 166 1.90 1.78 -24.27
C ASP A 166 0.37 1.91 -24.11
N GLU A 167 -0.34 0.82 -23.79
CA GLU A 167 -1.78 0.82 -23.50
C GLU A 167 -2.12 1.62 -22.23
N ILE A 168 -1.24 1.66 -21.24
CA ILE A 168 -1.38 2.45 -20.00
C ILE A 168 -1.49 3.96 -20.28
N LEU A 169 -0.80 4.43 -21.30
CA LEU A 169 -0.91 5.81 -21.78
C LEU A 169 -2.08 6.02 -22.73
N GLY A 170 -2.69 4.93 -23.21
CA GLY A 170 -3.88 4.94 -24.03
C GLY A 170 -5.13 5.17 -23.17
N GLU A 171 -5.81 6.30 -23.39
CA GLU A 171 -7.14 6.56 -22.81
C GLU A 171 -8.22 5.57 -23.31
N GLY A 172 -7.91 4.72 -24.28
CA GLY A 172 -8.86 3.91 -25.03
C GLY A 172 -9.61 2.86 -24.20
N GLU A 173 -8.92 2.07 -23.38
CA GLU A 173 -9.57 0.96 -22.65
C GLU A 173 -10.42 1.44 -21.47
N LEU A 174 -9.92 2.39 -20.67
CA LEU A 174 -10.71 3.00 -19.60
C LEU A 174 -11.90 3.79 -20.14
N HIS A 175 -11.74 4.50 -21.25
CA HIS A 175 -12.85 5.18 -21.90
C HIS A 175 -13.91 4.18 -22.38
N LYS A 176 -13.52 3.08 -23.04
CA LYS A 176 -14.45 2.01 -23.46
C LYS A 176 -15.20 1.41 -22.26
N LEU A 177 -14.50 1.09 -21.18
CA LEU A 177 -15.11 0.56 -19.97
C LEU A 177 -16.09 1.56 -19.35
N ARG A 178 -15.68 2.83 -19.24
CA ARG A 178 -16.52 3.91 -18.71
C ARG A 178 -17.78 4.11 -19.54
N GLU A 179 -17.68 4.13 -20.86
CA GLU A 179 -18.85 4.23 -21.73
C GLU A 179 -19.74 2.99 -21.62
N GLY A 180 -19.17 1.80 -21.46
CA GLY A 180 -19.92 0.57 -21.19
C GLY A 180 -20.66 0.57 -19.84
N VAL A 181 -20.06 1.12 -18.77
CA VAL A 181 -20.75 1.30 -17.49
C VAL A 181 -21.81 2.39 -17.58
N LYS A 182 -21.52 3.53 -18.22
CA LYS A 182 -22.50 4.60 -18.45
C LYS A 182 -23.71 4.13 -19.25
N GLY A 183 -23.50 3.34 -20.31
CA GLY A 183 -24.58 2.76 -21.11
C GLY A 183 -25.53 1.92 -20.25
N ARG A 184 -24.98 0.99 -19.46
CA ARG A 184 -25.77 0.15 -18.53
C ARG A 184 -26.41 0.95 -17.39
N MET A 185 -25.75 2.01 -16.91
CA MET A 185 -26.32 2.90 -15.90
C MET A 185 -27.47 3.74 -16.46
N ALA A 186 -27.40 4.14 -17.73
CA ALA A 186 -28.47 4.85 -18.42
C ALA A 186 -29.72 3.95 -18.60
N GLU A 187 -29.56 2.63 -18.73
CA GLU A 187 -30.68 1.68 -18.71
C GLU A 187 -31.37 1.60 -17.35
N CYS A 188 -30.64 1.87 -16.25
CA CYS A 188 -31.17 1.89 -14.88
C CYS A 188 -31.77 3.26 -14.47
N LEU A 189 -31.62 4.31 -15.27
CA LEU A 189 -32.06 5.67 -14.96
C LEU A 189 -33.20 6.13 -15.88
N PRO A 190 -34.14 6.95 -15.38
CA PRO A 190 -34.25 7.45 -14.00
C PRO A 190 -34.91 6.45 -13.05
N LEU A 191 -34.41 6.36 -11.80
CA LEU A 191 -35.13 5.66 -10.74
C LEU A 191 -36.47 6.37 -10.50
N PRO A 192 -37.61 5.67 -10.55
CA PRO A 192 -38.91 6.32 -10.45
C PRO A 192 -39.17 6.83 -9.03
N GLU A 193 -39.81 7.98 -8.90
CA GLU A 193 -40.39 8.48 -7.63
C GLU A 193 -41.69 7.73 -7.27
N LYS A 194 -41.69 6.41 -7.45
CA LYS A 194 -42.80 5.48 -7.19
C LYS A 194 -42.22 4.19 -6.60
N PRO A 195 -43.01 3.38 -5.88
CA PRO A 195 -42.52 2.08 -5.40
C PRO A 195 -41.93 1.25 -6.54
N PHE A 196 -40.71 0.75 -6.34
CA PHE A 196 -39.97 -0.04 -7.32
C PHE A 196 -39.19 -1.18 -6.65
N PRO A 197 -38.92 -2.29 -7.35
CA PRO A 197 -38.19 -3.43 -6.77
C PRO A 197 -36.78 -3.07 -6.28
N ALA A 198 -36.41 -3.52 -5.09
CA ALA A 198 -35.10 -3.26 -4.49
C ALA A 198 -33.91 -3.69 -5.38
N ARG A 199 -34.09 -4.69 -6.24
CA ARG A 199 -33.10 -5.09 -7.26
C ARG A 199 -32.66 -3.96 -8.19
N LEU A 200 -33.56 -3.04 -8.54
CA LEU A 200 -33.19 -1.88 -9.39
C LEU A 200 -32.27 -0.92 -8.65
N LEU A 201 -32.48 -0.75 -7.34
CA LEU A 201 -31.54 0.02 -6.51
C LEU A 201 -30.21 -0.72 -6.36
N LYS A 202 -30.21 -2.05 -6.25
CA LYS A 202 -28.98 -2.86 -6.22
C LYS A 202 -28.16 -2.65 -7.49
N GLU A 203 -28.78 -2.75 -8.66
CA GLU A 203 -28.14 -2.51 -9.96
C GLU A 203 -27.59 -1.09 -10.05
N TRP A 204 -28.40 -0.09 -9.66
CA TRP A 204 -27.97 1.30 -9.64
C TRP A 204 -26.78 1.54 -8.71
N VAL A 205 -26.82 1.01 -7.48
CA VAL A 205 -25.72 1.13 -6.51
C VAL A 205 -24.47 0.46 -7.08
N THR A 206 -24.61 -0.72 -7.67
CA THR A 206 -23.51 -1.46 -8.30
C THR A 206 -22.85 -0.66 -9.42
N HIS A 207 -23.64 -0.11 -10.36
CA HIS A 207 -23.10 0.73 -11.43
C HIS A 207 -22.47 2.02 -10.92
N SER A 208 -23.05 2.65 -9.89
CA SER A 208 -22.50 3.86 -9.27
C SER A 208 -21.14 3.62 -8.63
N ILE A 209 -20.97 2.47 -7.96
CA ILE A 209 -19.68 2.06 -7.38
C ILE A 209 -18.69 1.72 -8.49
N GLN A 210 -19.11 1.02 -9.55
CA GLN A 210 -18.25 0.77 -10.71
C GLN A 210 -17.74 2.07 -11.33
N MET A 211 -18.61 3.08 -11.49
CA MET A 211 -18.22 4.41 -11.96
C MET A 211 -17.25 5.09 -11.00
N GLN A 212 -17.50 5.05 -9.68
CA GLN A 212 -16.58 5.62 -8.70
C GLN A 212 -15.20 4.95 -8.76
N VAL A 213 -15.15 3.62 -8.91
CA VAL A 213 -13.90 2.87 -9.06
C VAL A 213 -13.17 3.29 -10.34
N LEU A 214 -13.88 3.44 -11.46
CA LEU A 214 -13.29 3.91 -12.71
C LEU A 214 -12.77 5.35 -12.60
N ASP A 215 -13.49 6.25 -11.92
CA ASP A 215 -13.05 7.62 -11.67
C ASP A 215 -11.83 7.65 -10.72
N GLU A 216 -11.79 6.79 -9.69
CA GLU A 216 -10.63 6.59 -8.80
C GLU A 216 -9.40 6.11 -9.60
N GLU A 217 -9.57 5.15 -10.52
CA GLU A 217 -8.48 4.64 -11.37
C GLU A 217 -8.02 5.68 -12.41
N GLN A 218 -8.95 6.42 -13.01
CA GLN A 218 -8.64 7.52 -13.93
C GLN A 218 -7.83 8.61 -13.22
N ALA A 219 -8.27 9.06 -12.05
CA ALA A 219 -7.54 10.04 -11.25
C ALA A 219 -6.14 9.52 -10.89
N ARG A 220 -6.01 8.24 -10.52
CA ARG A 220 -4.71 7.62 -10.24
C ARG A 220 -3.79 7.61 -11.47
N ILE A 221 -4.32 7.34 -12.65
CA ILE A 221 -3.55 7.35 -13.90
C ILE A 221 -3.18 8.77 -14.30
N GLU A 222 -4.06 9.75 -14.11
CA GLU A 222 -3.77 11.16 -14.34
C GLU A 222 -2.68 11.67 -13.39
N ASP A 223 -2.78 11.36 -12.10
CA ASP A 223 -1.73 11.66 -11.11
C ASP A 223 -0.41 11.01 -11.50
N PHE A 224 -0.45 9.76 -11.96
CA PHE A 224 0.73 9.05 -12.44
C PHE A 224 1.32 9.67 -13.71
N ARG A 225 0.50 10.02 -14.70
CA ARG A 225 0.92 10.76 -15.92
C ARG A 225 1.50 12.12 -15.56
N GLY A 226 0.89 12.82 -14.62
CA GLY A 226 1.40 14.07 -14.06
C GLY A 226 2.77 13.89 -13.39
N SER A 227 2.96 12.80 -12.64
CA SER A 227 4.25 12.46 -12.03
C SER A 227 5.36 12.22 -13.06
N TRP A 228 5.02 11.75 -14.27
CA TRP A 228 5.98 11.55 -15.35
C TRP A 228 6.48 12.85 -15.96
N ALA A 229 5.76 13.96 -15.82
CA ALA A 229 6.29 15.26 -16.21
C ALA A 229 7.62 15.57 -15.49
N ASN A 230 7.85 15.00 -14.31
CA ASN A 230 9.11 15.13 -13.57
C ASN A 230 10.26 14.30 -14.16
N TYR A 231 9.99 13.40 -15.11
CA TYR A 231 10.96 12.49 -15.72
C TYR A 231 10.93 12.54 -17.26
N PRO A 232 11.26 13.69 -17.88
CA PRO A 232 11.15 13.88 -19.34
C PRO A 232 12.09 12.97 -20.16
N TRP A 233 13.07 12.35 -19.51
CA TRP A 233 14.02 11.42 -20.12
C TRP A 233 13.49 9.97 -20.21
N MET A 234 12.31 9.69 -19.66
CA MET A 234 11.75 8.34 -19.62
C MET A 234 11.23 7.90 -21.01
N SER A 235 11.87 6.90 -21.60
CA SER A 235 11.47 6.30 -22.87
C SER A 235 10.46 5.17 -22.66
N ASP A 236 9.83 4.69 -23.75
CA ASP A 236 8.89 3.55 -23.71
C ASP A 236 9.53 2.28 -23.13
N ARG A 237 10.83 2.10 -23.37
CA ARG A 237 11.59 0.99 -22.78
C ARG A 237 11.70 1.10 -21.27
N HIS A 238 11.96 2.31 -20.75
CA HIS A 238 11.97 2.56 -19.30
C HIS A 238 10.60 2.29 -18.67
N ARG A 239 9.51 2.64 -19.37
CA ARG A 239 8.13 2.38 -18.93
C ARG A 239 7.85 0.88 -18.84
N ALA A 240 8.27 0.11 -19.84
CA ALA A 240 8.14 -1.34 -19.83
C ALA A 240 8.92 -1.99 -18.68
N VAL A 241 10.12 -1.49 -18.37
CA VAL A 241 10.90 -1.94 -17.20
C VAL A 241 10.13 -1.64 -15.91
N LEU A 242 9.59 -0.44 -15.75
CA LEU A 242 8.81 -0.07 -14.57
C LEU A 242 7.56 -0.93 -14.40
N LYS A 243 6.83 -1.18 -15.49
CA LYS A 243 5.68 -2.08 -15.54
C LYS A 243 6.09 -3.49 -15.07
N TYR A 244 7.14 -4.04 -15.66
CA TYR A 244 7.67 -5.35 -15.29
C TYR A 244 8.06 -5.42 -13.80
N LEU A 245 8.74 -4.40 -13.27
CA LEU A 245 9.14 -4.35 -11.86
C LEU A 245 7.94 -4.16 -10.92
N SER A 246 6.91 -3.43 -11.35
CA SER A 246 5.66 -3.32 -10.61
C SER A 246 4.94 -4.66 -10.51
N ASP A 247 4.91 -5.44 -11.58
CA ASP A 247 4.28 -6.77 -11.56
C ASP A 247 5.10 -7.77 -10.74
N LYS A 248 6.41 -7.82 -11.01
CA LYS A 248 7.35 -8.73 -10.32
C LYS A 248 7.46 -8.41 -8.82
N GLY A 249 7.32 -7.13 -8.46
CA GLY A 249 7.38 -6.65 -7.10
C GLY A 249 8.74 -6.81 -6.41
N SER A 250 9.82 -7.16 -7.13
CA SER A 250 11.15 -7.33 -6.54
C SER A 250 12.30 -7.17 -7.53
N LEU A 251 13.45 -6.71 -7.02
CA LEU A 251 14.70 -6.59 -7.76
C LEU A 251 15.89 -6.59 -6.79
N GLU A 252 17.00 -7.21 -7.18
CA GLU A 252 18.30 -7.05 -6.52
C GLU A 252 19.37 -6.75 -7.58
N LEU A 253 20.16 -5.70 -7.37
CA LEU A 253 21.23 -5.25 -8.26
C LEU A 253 22.45 -4.82 -7.44
N ASP A 254 23.59 -5.45 -7.69
CA ASP A 254 24.88 -5.15 -7.04
C ASP A 254 24.81 -5.12 -5.50
N GLY A 255 23.95 -5.95 -4.90
CA GLY A 255 23.74 -6.08 -3.45
C GLY A 255 22.72 -5.10 -2.86
N PHE A 256 22.10 -4.22 -3.65
CA PHE A 256 20.97 -3.40 -3.22
C PHE A 256 19.70 -3.97 -3.84
N GLY A 257 18.62 -4.05 -3.08
CA GLY A 257 17.37 -4.58 -3.62
C GLY A 257 16.13 -4.12 -2.88
N PHE A 258 15.00 -4.53 -3.41
CA PHE A 258 13.70 -4.35 -2.78
C PHE A 258 12.77 -5.52 -3.07
N PHE A 259 11.76 -5.71 -2.23
CA PHE A 259 10.62 -6.58 -2.51
C PHE A 259 9.33 -6.01 -1.92
N ARG A 260 8.21 -6.30 -2.56
CA ARG A 260 6.87 -5.82 -2.16
C ARG A 260 6.46 -6.48 -0.85
N SER A 261 5.87 -5.68 0.04
CA SER A 261 5.28 -6.11 1.30
C SER A 261 3.76 -5.91 1.23
N GLY A 262 3.02 -7.00 1.04
CA GLY A 262 1.56 -6.96 0.88
C GLY A 262 1.08 -6.62 -0.52
N ALA A 263 -0.19 -6.25 -0.67
CA ALA A 263 -0.85 -6.02 -1.95
C ALA A 263 -0.72 -4.58 -2.48
N GLY A 264 -0.08 -3.68 -1.74
CA GLY A 264 0.02 -2.25 -2.06
C GLY A 264 1.39 -1.80 -2.62
N ASP A 265 1.60 -0.49 -2.64
CA ASP A 265 2.86 0.18 -2.99
C ASP A 265 3.86 0.24 -1.81
N ASP A 266 3.81 -0.79 -0.97
CA ASP A 266 4.64 -0.95 0.21
C ASP A 266 5.80 -1.88 -0.13
N PHE A 267 7.02 -1.45 0.16
CA PHE A 267 8.24 -2.18 -0.14
C PHE A 267 9.13 -2.29 1.08
N ILE A 268 9.93 -3.34 1.08
CA ILE A 268 11.10 -3.48 1.94
C ILE A 268 12.31 -3.25 1.05
N VAL A 269 13.08 -2.21 1.36
CA VAL A 269 14.31 -1.86 0.66
C VAL A 269 15.47 -2.33 1.51
N TYR A 270 16.48 -2.93 0.89
CA TYR A 270 17.61 -3.51 1.62
C TYR A 270 18.94 -3.37 0.89
N ARG A 271 20.02 -3.48 1.67
CA ARG A 271 21.40 -3.53 1.20
C ARG A 271 22.11 -4.71 1.86
N ARG A 272 22.83 -5.49 1.07
CA ARG A 272 23.76 -6.51 1.53
C ARG A 272 25.00 -5.85 2.10
N THR A 273 25.42 -6.30 3.27
CA THR A 273 26.67 -5.86 3.89
C THR A 273 27.89 -6.44 3.19
N GLY A 274 27.73 -7.59 2.52
CA GLY A 274 28.84 -8.47 2.21
C GLY A 274 29.37 -9.12 3.49
N GLU A 275 30.28 -10.06 3.31
CA GLU A 275 31.02 -10.63 4.44
C GLU A 275 32.06 -9.61 4.93
N TYR A 276 32.18 -9.48 6.25
CA TYR A 276 33.08 -8.50 6.86
C TYR A 276 33.69 -9.02 8.16
N ALA A 277 34.75 -8.38 8.61
CA ALA A 277 35.34 -8.67 9.91
C ALA A 277 35.29 -7.45 10.83
N LEU A 278 35.17 -7.73 12.14
CA LEU A 278 35.31 -6.74 13.20
C LEU A 278 36.43 -7.14 14.14
N GLN A 279 37.14 -6.13 14.63
CA GLN A 279 38.17 -6.27 15.64
C GLN A 279 37.64 -5.78 17.00
N ASP A 280 37.78 -6.60 18.05
CA ASP A 280 37.44 -6.17 19.40
C ASP A 280 38.51 -5.27 20.01
N PHE A 281 38.26 -4.77 21.23
CA PHE A 281 39.21 -3.93 21.96
C PHE A 281 40.57 -4.60 22.25
N PHE A 282 40.59 -5.93 22.40
CA PHE A 282 41.83 -6.71 22.59
C PHE A 282 42.50 -7.09 21.27
N GLY A 283 41.92 -6.62 20.16
CA GLY A 283 42.40 -6.84 18.83
C GLY A 283 42.15 -8.24 18.27
N ARG A 284 41.27 -9.04 18.87
CA ARG A 284 40.80 -10.32 18.29
C ARG A 284 39.86 -10.01 17.13
N VAL A 285 39.87 -10.87 16.11
CA VAL A 285 39.10 -10.66 14.87
C VAL A 285 37.95 -11.65 14.80
N TYR A 286 36.78 -11.16 14.41
CA TYR A 286 35.55 -11.92 14.27
C TYR A 286 35.00 -11.73 12.87
N ARG A 287 34.72 -12.85 12.18
CA ARG A 287 34.18 -12.90 10.82
C ARG A 287 32.67 -12.96 10.89
N PHE A 288 32.02 -11.97 10.30
CA PHE A 288 30.58 -11.85 10.23
C PHE A 288 30.10 -12.17 8.81
N PRO A 289 29.11 -13.08 8.65
CA PRO A 289 28.62 -13.45 7.33
C PRO A 289 27.85 -12.30 6.67
N ASP A 290 27.61 -12.41 5.37
CA ASP A 290 26.74 -11.46 4.65
C ASP A 290 25.33 -11.43 5.26
N CYS A 291 24.75 -10.24 5.38
CA CYS A 291 23.39 -10.03 5.84
C CYS A 291 22.72 -8.89 5.05
N ARG A 292 21.40 -8.87 5.01
CA ARG A 292 20.61 -7.79 4.42
C ARG A 292 20.09 -6.89 5.54
N VAL A 293 20.59 -5.65 5.54
CA VAL A 293 20.02 -4.57 6.33
C VAL A 293 18.89 -3.95 5.53
N ALA A 294 17.71 -3.88 6.13
CA ALA A 294 16.47 -3.50 5.48
C ALA A 294 15.73 -2.37 6.21
N VAL A 295 14.92 -1.63 5.46
CA VAL A 295 14.01 -0.59 5.94
C VAL A 295 12.68 -0.70 5.17
N THR A 296 11.56 -0.61 5.88
CA THR A 296 10.21 -0.61 5.29
C THR A 296 9.82 0.77 4.77
N THR A 297 9.11 0.88 3.65
CA THR A 297 8.65 2.17 3.10
C THR A 297 7.36 2.72 3.72
N PHE A 298 6.68 1.94 4.57
CA PHE A 298 5.40 2.31 5.20
C PHE A 298 5.50 2.81 6.65
N GLY A 299 6.73 2.97 7.16
CA GLY A 299 6.99 3.49 8.49
C GLY A 299 6.64 2.51 9.63
N PRO A 300 7.33 2.59 10.78
CA PRO A 300 8.45 3.48 11.10
C PRO A 300 9.75 3.08 10.36
N PHE A 301 10.54 4.06 9.91
CA PHE A 301 11.81 3.83 9.18
C PHE A 301 12.95 3.42 10.13
N LYS A 302 12.81 2.24 10.72
CA LYS A 302 13.84 1.63 11.57
C LYS A 302 14.61 0.59 10.77
N PRO A 303 15.95 0.61 10.77
CA PRO A 303 16.72 -0.44 10.13
C PRO A 303 16.67 -1.73 10.94
N TYR A 304 16.59 -2.85 10.23
CA TYR A 304 16.55 -4.20 10.80
C TYR A 304 17.26 -5.19 9.89
N VAL A 305 17.60 -6.36 10.41
CA VAL A 305 18.24 -7.43 9.63
C VAL A 305 17.18 -8.45 9.20
N LEU A 306 17.18 -8.84 7.91
CA LEU A 306 16.21 -9.81 7.38
C LEU A 306 16.50 -11.23 7.85
N GLU A 307 17.77 -11.63 7.84
CA GLU A 307 18.22 -12.97 8.20
C GLU A 307 18.25 -13.19 9.72
N SER A 308 18.28 -14.46 10.11
CA SER A 308 18.77 -14.83 11.44
C SER A 308 20.25 -14.48 11.54
N TYR A 309 20.53 -13.35 12.17
CA TYR A 309 21.87 -12.76 12.23
C TYR A 309 22.30 -12.52 13.66
N LYS A 310 23.61 -12.68 13.90
CA LYS A 310 24.19 -12.60 15.23
C LYS A 310 25.11 -11.40 15.26
N HIS A 311 24.75 -10.38 16.03
CA HIS A 311 25.53 -9.15 16.13
C HIS A 311 25.34 -8.47 17.49
N PRO A 312 26.34 -7.75 18.03
CA PRO A 312 26.20 -7.06 19.32
C PRO A 312 25.15 -5.96 19.42
N PHE A 313 24.55 -5.54 18.30
CA PHE A 313 23.48 -4.53 18.27
C PHE A 313 22.09 -5.15 18.02
N LEU A 314 22.00 -6.47 18.12
CA LEU A 314 20.76 -7.22 18.02
C LEU A 314 20.50 -7.89 19.37
N GLU A 315 19.24 -7.89 19.80
CA GLU A 315 18.83 -8.49 21.07
C GLU A 315 18.99 -10.02 21.06
N SER A 316 18.85 -10.65 19.89
CA SER A 316 18.93 -12.09 19.74
C SER A 316 19.39 -12.52 18.34
N LYS A 317 19.70 -13.81 18.18
CA LYS A 317 19.94 -14.44 16.88
C LYS A 317 18.60 -14.88 16.25
N GLY A 318 17.86 -13.92 15.71
CA GLY A 318 16.56 -14.13 15.06
C GLY A 318 16.43 -13.35 13.75
N PRO A 319 15.50 -13.72 12.85
CA PRO A 319 15.17 -12.91 11.69
C PRO A 319 14.37 -11.66 12.10
N GLY A 320 14.43 -10.61 11.28
CA GLY A 320 13.64 -9.39 11.47
C GLY A 320 14.06 -8.53 12.67
N GLN A 321 15.26 -8.76 13.22
CA GLN A 321 15.71 -8.07 14.43
C GLN A 321 16.02 -6.60 14.11
N SER A 322 15.40 -5.70 14.86
CA SER A 322 15.68 -4.26 14.77
C SER A 322 17.12 -3.99 15.21
N ILE A 323 17.82 -3.16 14.45
CA ILE A 323 19.14 -2.67 14.86
C ILE A 323 18.87 -1.58 15.90
N CYS A 324 19.31 -1.80 17.13
CA CYS A 324 19.25 -0.78 18.16
C CYS A 324 20.04 0.45 17.67
N LEU A 325 19.53 1.66 17.84
CA LEU A 325 20.21 2.92 17.49
C LEU A 325 20.02 3.92 18.63
N GLN A 326 21.05 4.67 19.01
CA GLN A 326 20.95 5.66 20.11
C GLN A 326 19.91 6.77 19.84
N GLN A 327 19.62 7.07 18.57
CA GLN A 327 18.64 8.11 18.16
C GLN A 327 17.25 7.56 17.84
N GLN A 328 16.86 6.43 18.46
CA GLN A 328 15.53 5.86 18.31
C GLN A 328 14.44 6.88 18.66
N GLY A 329 13.84 7.51 17.65
CA GLY A 329 12.77 8.52 17.79
C GLY A 329 12.84 9.71 16.83
N LEU A 330 13.98 9.92 16.15
CA LEU A 330 14.20 11.06 15.25
C LEU A 330 13.94 10.78 13.76
N HIS A 331 13.57 9.55 13.40
CA HIS A 331 13.26 9.23 12.01
C HIS A 331 11.93 9.88 11.61
N SER A 332 11.93 10.62 10.49
CA SER A 332 10.72 11.18 9.87
C SER A 332 9.62 10.12 9.80
N ARG A 333 8.38 10.46 10.14
CA ARG A 333 7.22 9.58 9.86
C ARG A 333 6.77 9.65 8.40
N LYS A 334 7.26 10.63 7.65
CA LYS A 334 6.92 10.86 6.24
C LYS A 334 7.94 10.17 5.34
N PHE A 335 7.44 9.37 4.41
CA PHE A 335 8.25 8.69 3.40
C PHE A 335 8.97 9.71 2.51
N SER A 336 10.30 9.59 2.42
CA SER A 336 11.16 10.30 1.48
C SER A 336 12.40 9.44 1.18
N ALA A 337 13.05 9.68 0.03
CA ALA A 337 14.31 8.99 -0.30
C ALA A 337 15.37 9.21 0.77
N GLU A 338 15.55 10.46 1.20
CA GLU A 338 16.52 10.85 2.25
C GLU A 338 16.31 10.07 3.54
N ALA A 339 15.06 9.89 3.97
CA ALA A 339 14.75 9.16 5.20
C ALA A 339 15.15 7.68 5.11
N ILE A 340 14.90 7.04 3.96
CA ILE A 340 15.26 5.63 3.73
C ILE A 340 16.77 5.47 3.59
N ILE A 341 17.42 6.35 2.80
CA ILE A 341 18.89 6.34 2.63
C ILE A 341 19.56 6.47 3.99
N LYS A 342 19.19 7.48 4.77
CA LYS A 342 19.75 7.72 6.10
C LYS A 342 19.54 6.53 7.03
N ALA A 343 18.33 5.95 7.07
CA ALA A 343 18.05 4.80 7.92
C ALA A 343 18.88 3.56 7.53
N LEU A 344 19.03 3.28 6.22
CA LEU A 344 19.88 2.19 5.74
C LEU A 344 21.35 2.43 6.08
N GLU A 345 21.87 3.64 5.84
CA GLU A 345 23.25 3.99 6.17
C GLU A 345 23.52 3.89 7.67
N GLU A 346 22.62 4.37 8.52
CA GLU A 346 22.76 4.27 9.97
C GLU A 346 22.74 2.81 10.43
N GLY A 347 21.86 1.98 9.88
CA GLY A 347 21.84 0.54 10.14
C GLY A 347 23.15 -0.16 9.75
N ILE A 348 23.63 0.07 8.53
CA ILE A 348 24.89 -0.52 8.03
C ILE A 348 26.08 -0.02 8.85
N ASN A 349 26.15 1.28 9.11
CA ASN A 349 27.23 1.88 9.90
C ASN A 349 27.22 1.37 11.35
N ALA A 350 26.05 1.14 11.94
CA ALA A 350 25.94 0.54 13.26
C ALA A 350 26.52 -0.89 13.26
N LEU A 351 26.29 -1.69 12.21
CA LEU A 351 26.89 -3.02 12.10
C LEU A 351 28.42 -2.96 11.87
N PHE A 352 28.91 -2.02 11.07
CA PHE A 352 30.33 -1.95 10.74
C PHE A 352 31.20 -1.26 11.80
N HIS A 353 30.68 -0.24 12.47
CA HIS A 353 31.48 0.66 13.30
C HIS A 353 30.87 0.95 14.67
N GLY A 354 29.61 0.59 14.90
CA GLY A 354 28.87 0.90 16.13
C GLY A 354 28.43 2.35 16.27
N TYR A 355 28.00 2.73 17.47
CA TYR A 355 27.29 3.99 17.72
C TYR A 355 28.16 5.24 17.74
N ASP A 356 29.45 5.12 18.05
CA ASP A 356 30.25 6.28 18.38
C ASP A 356 31.60 6.28 17.64
N ARG A 357 31.69 7.12 16.60
CA ARG A 357 32.94 7.40 15.88
C ARG A 357 34.02 8.03 16.77
N ARG A 358 33.67 8.58 17.95
CA ARG A 358 34.58 9.27 18.87
C ARG A 358 35.11 8.37 19.99
N ARG A 359 34.48 7.23 20.28
CA ARG A 359 34.98 6.27 21.28
C ARG A 359 35.93 5.29 20.58
N ARG A 360 37.22 5.53 20.81
CA ARG A 360 38.42 4.93 20.19
C ARG A 360 38.64 3.43 20.44
N ASN A 361 37.60 2.67 20.75
CA ASN A 361 37.73 1.31 21.26
C ASN A 361 36.87 0.38 20.40
N GLY A 362 37.48 -0.70 19.88
CA GLY A 362 36.75 -1.78 19.22
C GLY A 362 35.61 -2.32 20.10
N TYR A 363 34.75 -3.16 19.53
CA TYR A 363 33.55 -3.65 20.21
C TYR A 363 33.88 -4.34 21.55
N HIS A 364 33.46 -3.73 22.67
CA HIS A 364 33.64 -4.30 24.02
C HIS A 364 32.73 -5.51 24.29
N SER A 365 31.57 -5.57 23.64
CA SER A 365 30.56 -6.64 23.79
C SER A 365 30.90 -7.95 23.07
N LEU A 366 32.00 -8.00 22.32
CA LEU A 366 32.52 -9.24 21.73
C LEU A 366 33.37 -10.04 22.73
N ASP A 367 33.73 -9.46 23.89
CA ASP A 367 34.53 -10.13 24.91
C ASP A 367 33.64 -10.91 25.90
N PRO A 368 33.89 -12.22 26.13
CA PRO A 368 33.14 -13.02 27.10
C PRO A 368 33.26 -12.55 28.56
N MET A 369 34.24 -11.71 28.91
CA MET A 369 34.53 -11.34 30.31
C MET A 369 33.63 -10.24 30.87
N THR A 370 32.91 -9.50 30.02
CA THR A 370 32.13 -8.34 30.45
C THR A 370 30.72 -8.36 29.85
N VAL A 371 29.73 -8.72 30.67
CA VAL A 371 28.32 -8.29 30.70
C VAL A 371 27.33 -9.46 30.94
N HIS A 372 26.39 -9.21 31.85
CA HIS A 372 25.37 -10.09 32.42
C HIS A 372 24.26 -10.58 31.46
N GLU A 373 24.37 -10.40 30.14
CA GLU A 373 23.42 -10.96 29.17
C GLU A 373 23.88 -12.36 28.72
N ARG A 374 23.41 -13.37 29.42
CA ARG A 374 23.80 -14.79 29.31
C ARG A 374 23.60 -15.47 27.94
N SER A 375 23.19 -14.81 26.86
CA SER A 375 22.60 -15.52 25.71
C SER A 375 23.45 -15.60 24.43
N VAL A 376 24.40 -14.69 24.15
CA VAL A 376 25.06 -14.65 22.83
C VAL A 376 26.60 -14.56 22.95
N ARG A 377 27.26 -15.71 22.81
CA ARG A 377 28.72 -15.91 22.78
C ARG A 377 29.27 -15.77 21.36
N PHE A 378 30.35 -15.05 21.08
CA PHE A 378 30.84 -14.81 19.70
C PHE A 378 32.09 -15.62 19.30
N GLU A 379 32.53 -16.55 20.14
CA GLU A 379 33.76 -17.34 19.92
C GLU A 379 33.70 -18.19 18.64
N ASP A 380 32.51 -18.60 18.22
CA ASP A 380 32.23 -19.31 16.97
C ASP A 380 32.54 -18.49 15.72
N LEU A 381 32.57 -17.15 15.82
CA LEU A 381 32.91 -16.25 14.71
C LEU A 381 34.40 -15.85 14.71
N ARG A 382 35.16 -16.23 15.73
CA ARG A 382 36.55 -15.79 15.89
C ARG A 382 37.45 -16.44 14.85
N ILE A 383 38.30 -15.64 14.22
CA ILE A 383 39.32 -16.09 13.27
C ILE A 383 40.72 -15.57 13.63
N PRO A 384 41.79 -16.26 13.19
CA PRO A 384 43.16 -15.76 13.30
C PRO A 384 43.35 -14.43 12.55
N ARG A 385 44.25 -13.56 13.02
CA ARG A 385 44.54 -12.28 12.34
C ARG A 385 45.19 -12.47 10.97
N ASP A 386 45.94 -13.54 10.82
CA ASP A 386 46.63 -13.98 9.62
C ASP A 386 45.75 -14.87 8.72
N HIS A 387 44.43 -14.86 8.93
CA HIS A 387 43.49 -15.63 8.10
C HIS A 387 43.71 -15.33 6.60
N PRO A 388 43.77 -16.34 5.72
CA PRO A 388 44.10 -16.17 4.30
C PRO A 388 43.21 -15.15 3.56
N ASP A 389 41.92 -15.10 3.91
CA ASP A 389 40.98 -14.15 3.31
C ASP A 389 41.26 -12.70 3.70
N ILE A 390 41.81 -12.44 4.89
CA ILE A 390 42.23 -11.09 5.31
C ILE A 390 43.50 -10.70 4.55
N GLN A 391 44.49 -11.59 4.50
CA GLN A 391 45.76 -11.33 3.79
C GLN A 391 45.55 -11.11 2.29
N ALA A 392 44.63 -11.85 1.69
CA ALA A 392 44.25 -11.69 0.28
C ALA A 392 43.35 -10.46 0.01
N GLY A 393 42.97 -9.68 1.04
CA GLY A 393 42.07 -8.54 0.91
C GLY A 393 40.62 -8.90 0.55
N ARG A 394 40.25 -10.18 0.66
CA ARG A 394 38.88 -10.67 0.39
C ARG A 394 37.93 -10.42 1.57
N LEU A 395 38.49 -10.34 2.78
CA LEU A 395 37.76 -10.02 4.01
C LEU A 395 38.29 -8.71 4.61
N GLU A 396 37.49 -7.66 4.55
CA GLU A 396 37.85 -6.35 5.08
C GLU A 396 37.49 -6.26 6.57
N ILE A 397 38.43 -5.81 7.40
CA ILE A 397 38.15 -5.46 8.78
C ILE A 397 37.63 -4.02 8.82
N LYS A 398 36.32 -3.86 9.00
CA LYS A 398 35.62 -2.57 8.81
C LYS A 398 35.95 -1.53 9.89
N ASN A 399 36.25 -1.96 11.10
CA ASN A 399 36.50 -1.06 12.23
C ASN A 399 37.99 -0.86 12.55
N LEU A 400 38.88 -1.04 11.55
CA LEU A 400 40.27 -0.61 11.65
C LEU A 400 40.34 0.92 11.56
N PHE A 401 40.47 1.58 12.70
CA PHE A 401 40.78 3.00 12.74
C PHE A 401 42.30 3.16 12.56
N ARG A 402 42.72 3.73 11.43
CA ARG A 402 44.10 4.18 11.18
C ARG A 402 44.38 5.53 11.82
#